data_AF-A0A821K064-F1
#
_entry.id   AF-A0A821K064-F1
#
_cell.length_a   1.000
_cell.length_b   1.000
_cell.length_c   1.000
_cell.angle_alpha   90.00
_cell.angle_beta   90.00
_cell.angle_gamma   90.00
#
_symmetry.space_group_name_H-M   'P 1'
#
loop_
_entity.id
_entity.type
_entity.pdbx_description
1 polymer ?
#
loop_
_entity_poly.entity_id
_entity_poly.type
_entity_poly.pdbx_seq_one_letter_code
_entity_poly.pdbx_strand_id
1 'polypeptide(L)'
;MNRYSDIDFTFKNLPAVYGFRSKALVSIGEALEAIVPQIDQLLYYIQVARKHCLYPSEHGLTRDESASVYIYTMEWGDNSLYRVLNRALRSEDRESLKIWFSYLKLFHTALEKLPTVKKVIWRGVPVDIGNNFTKEEIVTWWSVNSCSSSVYVIKDFLGSTAKTTLFRIEAVNGKNVSGYTAYENQGEIILGIGTQLRVKSNALDNPQGSHIIHLVEIDDNDDEPLGSSMNKNYVTPKPSNSDAFTAPLPFTVAGGNKSGNELNQLSRPWGLYVADDRIYVADCGNHRIVEWKCGAMSGQQVAGGNGPG
;
A
#
# COMPACT_ATOMS: atom_id res chain seq x y z
N MET A 1 -11.12 18.15 -9.32
CA MET A 1 -11.22 16.95 -8.45
C MET A 1 -9.80 16.49 -8.12
N ASN A 2 -9.18 17.07 -7.08
CA ASN A 2 -7.73 16.93 -6.89
C ASN A 2 -7.32 15.70 -6.06
N ARG A 3 -8.28 14.99 -5.46
CA ARG A 3 -8.04 13.78 -4.66
C ARG A 3 -7.66 12.54 -5.48
N TYR A 4 -8.20 12.44 -6.69
CA TYR A 4 -7.84 11.37 -7.61
C TYR A 4 -6.42 11.51 -8.16
N SER A 5 -5.88 12.74 -8.15
CA SER A 5 -4.54 13.09 -8.63
C SER A 5 -3.42 13.01 -7.60
N ASP A 6 -3.71 12.83 -6.31
CA ASP A 6 -2.71 12.78 -5.22
C ASP A 6 -2.04 11.39 -5.13
N ILE A 7 -1.12 11.08 -6.04
CA ILE A 7 -0.47 9.76 -6.10
C ILE A 7 0.98 9.79 -5.60
N ASP A 8 1.48 8.65 -5.13
CA ASP A 8 2.91 8.40 -5.03
C ASP A 8 3.48 8.23 -6.44
N PHE A 9 4.54 8.95 -6.80
CA PHE A 9 5.20 8.84 -8.10
C PHE A 9 6.41 7.92 -8.07
N THR A 10 6.83 7.50 -6.87
CA THR A 10 8.11 6.86 -6.62
C THR A 10 7.99 5.39 -6.26
N PHE A 11 6.85 4.97 -5.72
CA PHE A 11 6.55 3.58 -5.34
C PHE A 11 7.67 2.91 -4.56
N LYS A 12 8.32 3.69 -3.67
CA LYS A 12 9.48 3.22 -2.93
C LYS A 12 9.11 1.99 -2.11
N ASN A 13 10.05 1.04 -2.06
CA ASN A 13 9.94 -0.07 -1.14
C ASN A 13 10.26 0.45 0.27
N LEU A 14 9.24 0.59 1.10
CA LEU A 14 9.34 1.18 2.44
C LEU A 14 8.93 0.14 3.50
N PRO A 15 9.36 0.28 4.76
CA PRO A 15 8.86 -0.57 5.82
C PRO A 15 7.34 -0.44 5.98
N ALA A 16 6.68 -1.54 6.29
CA ALA A 16 5.24 -1.58 6.46
C ALA A 16 4.77 -0.81 7.71
N VAL A 17 3.59 -0.19 7.60
CA VAL A 17 3.03 0.67 8.66
C VAL A 17 2.05 -0.14 9.50
N TYR A 18 2.53 -0.97 10.42
CA TYR A 18 1.66 -1.82 11.26
C TYR A 18 1.34 -1.24 12.64
N GLY A 19 2.12 -0.27 13.12
CA GLY A 19 2.03 0.23 14.50
C GLY A 19 0.69 0.88 14.87
N PHE A 20 -0.15 1.25 13.90
CA PHE A 20 -1.50 1.75 14.17
C PHE A 20 -2.45 0.64 14.63
N ARG A 21 -2.22 -0.63 14.27
CA ARG A 21 -3.14 -1.74 14.56
C ARG A 21 -3.32 -1.98 16.07
N SER A 22 -2.27 -1.74 16.86
CA SER A 22 -2.24 -1.88 18.31
C SER A 22 -2.81 -0.68 19.08
N LYS A 23 -3.16 0.42 18.40
CA LYS A 23 -3.79 1.57 19.06
C LYS A 23 -5.20 1.25 19.52
N ALA A 24 -5.59 1.83 20.65
CA ALA A 24 -6.98 1.86 21.09
C ALA A 24 -7.82 2.70 20.13
N LEU A 25 -9.10 2.35 19.99
CA LEU A 25 -10.07 3.22 19.32
C LEU A 25 -10.38 4.41 20.22
N VAL A 26 -10.33 5.60 19.63
CA VAL A 26 -10.57 6.89 20.29
C VAL A 26 -11.50 7.73 19.42
N SER A 27 -12.02 8.83 19.96
CA SER A 27 -12.84 9.76 19.18
C SER A 27 -12.04 10.42 18.05
N ILE A 28 -12.71 10.96 17.03
CA ILE A 28 -12.02 11.64 15.92
C ILE A 28 -11.21 12.86 16.38
N GLY A 29 -11.66 13.51 17.46
CA GLY A 29 -10.96 14.65 18.04
C GLY A 29 -9.63 14.25 18.67
N GLU A 30 -9.63 13.22 19.50
CA GLU A 30 -8.42 12.64 20.10
C GLU A 30 -7.51 12.02 19.03
N ALA A 31 -8.10 11.37 18.02
CA ALA A 31 -7.36 10.72 16.93
C ALA A 31 -6.53 11.71 16.10
N LEU A 32 -7.01 12.95 15.95
CA LEU A 32 -6.40 14.00 15.16
C LEU A 32 -5.71 15.09 16.00
N GLU A 33 -5.72 14.98 17.33
CA GLU A 33 -5.20 16.00 18.25
C GLU A 33 -3.76 16.40 17.91
N ALA A 34 -2.88 15.42 17.71
CA ALA A 34 -1.48 15.64 17.35
C ALA A 34 -1.28 16.25 15.94
N ILE A 35 -2.30 16.20 15.09
CA ILE A 35 -2.28 16.71 13.70
C ILE A 35 -2.81 18.13 13.62
N VAL A 36 -3.62 18.58 14.59
CA VAL A 36 -4.22 19.92 14.62
C VAL A 36 -3.22 21.06 14.31
N PRO A 37 -1.99 21.06 14.86
CA PRO A 37 -1.03 22.14 14.57
C PRO A 37 -0.49 22.14 13.13
N GLN A 38 -0.65 21.05 12.37
CA GLN A 38 -0.08 20.87 11.03
C GLN A 38 -1.07 21.18 9.90
N ILE A 39 -2.36 21.31 10.23
CA ILE A 39 -3.42 21.49 9.25
C ILE A 39 -4.30 22.67 9.65
N ASP A 40 -4.26 23.72 8.83
CA ASP A 40 -5.07 24.91 9.03
C ASP A 40 -6.56 24.54 9.11
N GLN A 41 -7.23 25.10 10.12
CA GLN A 41 -8.66 24.92 10.37
C GLN A 41 -9.10 23.46 10.60
N LEU A 42 -8.20 22.53 10.93
CA LEU A 42 -8.56 21.12 11.14
C LEU A 42 -9.69 20.95 12.17
N LEU A 43 -9.66 21.72 13.26
CA LEU A 43 -10.72 21.68 14.28
C LEU A 43 -12.10 22.04 13.71
N TYR A 44 -12.18 23.01 12.81
CA TYR A 44 -13.43 23.37 12.14
C TYR A 44 -13.94 22.19 11.29
N TYR A 45 -13.06 21.59 10.48
CA TYR A 45 -13.42 20.47 9.62
C TYR A 45 -13.75 19.18 10.38
N ILE A 46 -13.16 18.96 11.56
CA ILE A 46 -13.59 17.90 12.49
C ILE A 46 -15.05 18.10 12.91
N GLN A 47 -15.47 19.34 13.20
CA GLN A 47 -16.87 19.62 13.56
C GLN A 47 -17.80 19.45 12.35
N VAL A 48 -17.38 19.86 11.15
CA VAL A 48 -18.14 19.61 9.92
C VAL A 48 -18.33 18.10 9.72
N ALA A 49 -17.27 17.31 9.83
CA ALA A 49 -17.34 15.86 9.67
C ALA A 49 -18.25 15.19 10.71
N ARG A 50 -18.21 15.63 11.96
CA ARG A 50 -19.15 15.17 13.01
C ARG A 50 -20.61 15.50 12.69
N LYS A 51 -20.87 16.67 12.11
CA LYS A 51 -22.22 17.09 11.74
C LYS A 51 -22.76 16.29 10.56
N HIS A 52 -21.91 15.96 9.60
CA HIS A 52 -22.28 15.28 8.36
C HIS A 52 -22.05 13.77 8.39
N CYS A 53 -21.60 13.20 9.51
CA CYS A 53 -21.51 11.76 9.67
C CYS A 53 -22.88 11.09 9.49
N LEU A 54 -22.88 9.92 8.85
CA LEU A 54 -24.05 9.09 8.68
C LEU A 54 -24.24 8.24 9.94
N TYR A 55 -25.25 8.59 10.74
CA TYR A 55 -25.63 7.84 11.93
C TYR A 55 -27.15 7.90 12.18
N PRO A 56 -27.83 6.77 12.47
CA PRO A 56 -27.27 5.41 12.58
C PRO A 56 -26.76 4.90 11.22
N SER A 57 -25.62 4.21 11.27
CA SER A 57 -25.02 3.60 10.08
C SER A 57 -25.64 2.23 9.85
N GLU A 58 -26.08 1.97 8.62
CA GLU A 58 -26.54 0.64 8.19
C GLU A 58 -25.43 -0.42 8.21
N HIS A 59 -24.16 0.01 8.26
CA HIS A 59 -22.98 -0.85 8.32
C HIS A 59 -22.33 -0.90 9.72
N GLY A 60 -23.02 -0.35 10.74
CA GLY A 60 -22.54 -0.42 12.12
C GLY A 60 -21.34 0.48 12.44
N LEU A 61 -21.13 1.56 11.68
CA LEU A 61 -20.15 2.58 12.02
C LEU A 61 -20.65 3.42 13.21
N THR A 62 -19.74 3.76 14.11
CA THR A 62 -19.95 4.80 15.12
C THR A 62 -19.95 6.18 14.46
N ARG A 63 -20.38 7.22 15.20
CA ARG A 63 -20.30 8.61 14.73
C ARG A 63 -18.87 9.02 14.36
N ASP A 64 -17.89 8.65 15.19
CA ASP A 64 -16.48 9.00 14.96
C ASP A 64 -15.88 8.21 13.78
N GLU A 65 -16.25 6.94 13.61
CA GLU A 65 -15.85 6.15 12.44
C GLU A 65 -16.41 6.74 11.15
N SER A 66 -17.71 7.05 11.10
CA SER A 66 -18.32 7.70 9.94
C SER A 66 -17.73 9.08 9.67
N ALA A 67 -17.51 9.90 10.71
CA ALA A 67 -16.86 11.20 10.58
C ALA A 67 -15.43 11.06 10.05
N SER A 68 -14.69 9.99 10.42
CA SER A 68 -13.33 9.75 9.94
C SER A 68 -13.29 9.49 8.43
N VAL A 69 -14.29 8.76 7.90
CA VAL A 69 -14.43 8.57 6.44
C VAL A 69 -14.79 9.89 5.78
N TYR A 70 -15.77 10.61 6.34
CA TYR A 70 -16.20 11.88 5.78
C TYR A 70 -15.05 12.89 5.68
N ILE A 71 -14.32 13.15 6.76
CA ILE A 71 -13.22 14.13 6.77
C ILE A 71 -12.07 13.75 5.82
N TYR A 72 -11.78 12.45 5.65
CA TYR A 72 -10.79 12.00 4.68
C TYR A 72 -11.20 12.39 3.25
N THR A 73 -12.48 12.26 2.92
CA THR A 73 -12.97 12.52 1.57
C THR A 73 -13.16 14.00 1.24
N MET A 74 -13.18 14.88 2.24
CA MET A 74 -13.37 16.32 2.06
C MET A 74 -12.18 16.99 1.35
N GLU A 75 -12.48 18.04 0.57
CA GLU A 75 -11.47 18.89 -0.07
C GLU A 75 -11.66 20.36 0.38
N TRP A 76 -10.63 20.93 1.00
CA TRP A 76 -10.62 22.34 1.46
C TRP A 76 -9.32 23.09 1.13
N GLY A 77 -8.58 22.62 0.13
CA GLY A 77 -7.33 23.24 -0.34
C GLY A 77 -6.12 22.33 -0.15
N ASP A 78 -4.92 22.91 -0.23
CA ASP A 78 -3.67 22.14 -0.30
C ASP A 78 -3.31 21.40 0.99
N ASN A 79 -3.86 21.86 2.13
CA ASN A 79 -3.73 21.24 3.44
C ASN A 79 -4.93 20.34 3.81
N SER A 80 -5.74 19.90 2.83
CA SER A 80 -6.80 18.90 3.09
C SER A 80 -6.22 17.66 3.77
N LEU A 81 -6.94 17.09 4.73
CA LEU A 81 -6.44 15.99 5.57
C LEU A 81 -5.86 14.83 4.75
N TYR A 82 -6.55 14.40 3.69
CA TYR A 82 -6.06 13.30 2.85
C TYR A 82 -4.72 13.61 2.20
N ARG A 83 -4.47 14.85 1.77
CA ARG A 83 -3.20 15.23 1.12
C ARG A 83 -2.04 15.15 2.10
N VAL A 84 -2.25 15.67 3.30
CA VAL A 84 -1.22 15.72 4.33
C VAL A 84 -0.93 14.30 4.85
N LEU A 85 -1.98 13.50 5.08
CA LEU A 85 -1.84 12.09 5.43
C LEU A 85 -1.12 11.29 4.33
N ASN A 86 -1.57 11.40 3.08
CA ASN A 86 -0.99 10.65 1.98
C ASN A 86 0.47 11.06 1.71
N ARG A 87 0.81 12.34 1.89
CA ARG A 87 2.21 12.79 1.86
C ARG A 87 3.03 12.12 2.98
N ALA A 88 2.50 12.09 4.19
CA ALA A 88 3.17 11.43 5.31
C ALA A 88 3.38 9.93 5.03
N LEU A 89 2.37 9.23 4.50
CA LEU A 89 2.43 7.80 4.18
C LEU A 89 3.48 7.44 3.11
N ARG A 90 3.89 8.41 2.27
CA ARG A 90 4.98 8.27 1.29
C ARG A 90 6.37 8.54 1.89
N SER A 91 6.45 9.07 3.11
CA SER A 91 7.71 9.38 3.77
C SER A 91 8.50 8.12 4.09
N GLU A 92 9.81 8.18 3.81
CA GLU A 92 10.79 7.18 4.28
C GLU A 92 10.96 7.23 5.80
N ASP A 93 10.78 8.40 6.40
CA ASP A 93 10.77 8.55 7.85
C ASP A 93 9.46 7.98 8.43
N ARG A 94 9.49 6.69 8.73
CA ARG A 94 8.35 5.97 9.33
C ARG A 94 8.08 6.40 10.78
N GLU A 95 9.05 6.96 11.48
CA GLU A 95 8.85 7.46 12.84
C GLU A 95 7.89 8.64 12.85
N SER A 96 7.97 9.51 11.83
CA SER A 96 7.02 10.62 11.63
C SER A 96 5.57 10.16 11.47
N LEU A 97 5.30 8.88 11.15
CA LEU A 97 3.94 8.37 11.02
C LEU A 97 3.26 8.10 12.36
N LYS A 98 4.00 8.01 13.47
CA LYS A 98 3.44 7.62 14.78
C LYS A 98 2.33 8.56 15.25
N ILE A 99 2.40 9.84 14.89
CA ILE A 99 1.37 10.84 15.19
C ILE A 99 0.03 10.55 14.49
N TRP A 100 0.05 9.81 13.38
CA TRP A 100 -1.13 9.44 12.59
C TRP A 100 -1.78 8.13 13.06
N PHE A 101 -1.12 7.36 13.93
CA PHE A 101 -1.57 6.00 14.24
C PHE A 101 -2.96 5.95 14.87
N SER A 102 -3.34 6.93 15.70
CA SER A 102 -4.69 6.98 16.26
C SER A 102 -5.74 7.24 15.18
N TYR A 103 -5.48 8.15 14.25
CA TYR A 103 -6.36 8.39 13.10
C TYR A 103 -6.42 7.20 12.14
N LEU A 104 -5.28 6.60 11.79
CA LEU A 104 -5.22 5.42 10.94
C LEU A 104 -5.97 4.24 11.56
N LYS A 105 -5.91 4.06 12.89
CA LYS A 105 -6.69 3.05 13.60
C LYS A 105 -8.19 3.29 13.46
N LEU A 106 -8.66 4.51 13.71
CA LEU A 106 -10.07 4.87 13.62
C LEU A 106 -10.58 4.70 12.18
N PHE A 107 -9.87 5.27 11.21
CA PHE A 107 -10.22 5.24 9.80
C PHE A 107 -10.19 3.82 9.21
N HIS A 108 -9.14 3.03 9.47
CA HIS A 108 -9.08 1.64 9.02
C HIS A 108 -10.23 0.81 9.61
N THR A 109 -10.54 0.98 10.90
CA THR A 109 -11.65 0.26 11.54
C THR A 109 -13.00 0.64 10.92
N ALA A 110 -13.19 1.92 10.54
CA ALA A 110 -14.37 2.35 9.80
C ALA A 110 -14.46 1.67 8.43
N LEU A 111 -13.35 1.66 7.67
CA LEU A 111 -13.29 1.04 6.35
C LEU A 111 -13.55 -0.47 6.38
N GLU A 112 -13.09 -1.19 7.40
CA GLU A 112 -13.34 -2.63 7.52
C GLU A 112 -14.82 -3.00 7.70
N LYS A 113 -15.63 -2.07 8.19
CA LYS A 113 -17.08 -2.26 8.33
C LYS A 113 -17.86 -1.99 7.03
N LEU A 114 -17.27 -1.27 6.09
CA LEU A 114 -17.93 -0.90 4.84
C LEU A 114 -17.93 -2.05 3.83
N PRO A 115 -18.89 -2.05 2.88
CA PRO A 115 -18.96 -3.08 1.85
C PRO A 115 -17.67 -3.16 1.01
N THR A 116 -17.07 -4.35 0.98
CA THR A 116 -15.99 -4.66 0.03
C THR A 116 -16.57 -4.90 -1.36
N VAL A 117 -15.95 -4.32 -2.39
CA VAL A 117 -16.30 -4.48 -3.80
C VAL A 117 -15.15 -5.08 -4.58
N LYS A 118 -15.46 -6.10 -5.39
CA LYS A 118 -14.54 -6.70 -6.37
C LYS A 118 -14.89 -6.21 -7.76
N LYS A 119 -14.20 -5.16 -8.25
CA LYS A 119 -14.49 -4.55 -9.55
C LYS A 119 -13.32 -3.76 -10.10
N VAL A 120 -13.42 -3.40 -11.39
CA VAL A 120 -12.50 -2.44 -12.01
C VAL A 120 -12.80 -1.03 -11.49
N ILE A 121 -11.77 -0.36 -10.98
CA ILE A 121 -11.80 1.03 -10.54
C ILE A 121 -10.69 1.81 -11.22
N TRP A 122 -10.84 3.14 -11.23
CA TRP A 122 -9.99 4.02 -12.01
C TRP A 122 -9.41 5.14 -11.16
N ARG A 123 -8.17 5.53 -11.50
CA ARG A 123 -7.47 6.64 -10.87
C ARG A 123 -6.65 7.40 -11.90
N GLY A 124 -6.91 8.69 -12.05
CA GLY A 124 -6.20 9.55 -13.00
C GLY A 124 -5.11 10.38 -12.33
N VAL A 125 -3.94 10.45 -12.95
CA VAL A 125 -2.77 11.20 -12.51
C VAL A 125 -2.34 12.25 -13.55
N PRO A 126 -2.26 13.54 -13.19
CA PRO A 126 -2.08 14.65 -14.14
C PRO A 126 -0.63 14.79 -14.67
N VAL A 127 0.15 13.72 -14.61
CA VAL A 127 1.50 13.62 -15.18
C VAL A 127 1.68 12.25 -15.84
N ASP A 128 2.54 12.19 -16.83
CA ASP A 128 2.95 10.96 -17.48
C ASP A 128 4.08 10.29 -16.67
N ILE A 129 3.72 9.18 -16.03
CA ILE A 129 4.62 8.28 -15.30
C ILE A 129 4.44 6.84 -15.80
N GLY A 130 3.78 6.64 -16.94
CA GLY A 130 3.41 5.31 -17.41
C GLY A 130 4.62 4.41 -17.69
N ASN A 131 5.71 5.03 -18.15
CA ASN A 131 6.97 4.38 -18.43
C ASN A 131 7.72 3.89 -17.17
N ASN A 132 7.28 4.26 -15.97
CA ASN A 132 7.87 3.79 -14.71
C ASN A 132 7.35 2.40 -14.31
N PHE A 133 6.40 1.82 -15.05
CA PHE A 133 5.78 0.53 -14.72
C PHE A 133 6.18 -0.53 -15.72
N THR A 134 6.72 -1.63 -15.21
CA THR A 134 7.09 -2.80 -16.01
C THR A 134 6.08 -3.93 -15.79
N LYS A 135 5.73 -4.69 -16.83
CA LYS A 135 4.87 -5.86 -16.69
C LYS A 135 5.40 -6.84 -15.62
N GLU A 136 4.49 -7.43 -14.85
CA GLU A 136 4.73 -8.31 -13.69
C GLU A 136 5.39 -7.63 -12.47
N GLU A 137 5.74 -6.35 -12.55
CA GLU A 137 6.20 -5.60 -11.40
C GLU A 137 5.13 -5.53 -10.32
N ILE A 138 5.54 -5.70 -9.07
CA ILE A 138 4.69 -5.51 -7.90
C ILE A 138 5.04 -4.14 -7.31
N VAL A 139 4.04 -3.28 -7.22
CA VAL A 139 4.14 -1.97 -6.59
C VAL A 139 3.30 -1.93 -5.32
N THR A 140 3.80 -1.26 -4.29
CA THR A 140 3.05 -1.04 -3.05
C THR A 140 2.60 0.41 -2.97
N TRP A 141 1.28 0.63 -2.90
CA TRP A 141 0.70 1.95 -2.65
C TRP A 141 0.53 2.20 -1.16
N TRP A 142 1.51 2.90 -0.57
CA TRP A 142 1.51 3.21 0.85
C TRP A 142 0.43 4.21 1.27
N SER A 143 0.04 5.13 0.39
CA SER A 143 -1.04 6.09 0.66
C SER A 143 -2.42 5.43 0.59
N VAL A 144 -3.42 6.05 1.22
CA VAL A 144 -4.82 5.68 0.99
C VAL A 144 -5.21 6.11 -0.44
N ASN A 145 -5.87 5.22 -1.18
CA ASN A 145 -6.16 5.46 -2.60
C ASN A 145 -7.65 5.71 -2.82
N SER A 146 -8.02 6.97 -3.05
CA SER A 146 -9.36 7.32 -3.55
C SER A 146 -9.45 6.99 -5.04
N CYS A 147 -10.27 6.03 -5.42
CA CYS A 147 -10.51 5.64 -6.81
C CYS A 147 -11.98 5.93 -7.17
N SER A 148 -12.29 5.98 -8.46
CA SER A 148 -13.67 6.10 -8.91
C SER A 148 -14.07 4.89 -9.74
N SER A 149 -15.30 4.45 -9.57
CA SER A 149 -15.97 3.51 -10.48
C SER A 149 -16.83 4.20 -11.54
N SER A 150 -16.89 5.54 -11.50
CA SER A 150 -17.68 6.35 -12.43
C SER A 150 -16.86 6.74 -13.65
N VAL A 151 -17.36 6.39 -14.84
CA VAL A 151 -16.75 6.76 -16.13
C VAL A 151 -16.74 8.28 -16.34
N TYR A 152 -17.66 9.03 -15.70
CA TYR A 152 -17.72 10.49 -15.81
C TYR A 152 -16.48 11.17 -15.21
N VAL A 153 -16.01 10.69 -14.06
CA VAL A 153 -14.78 11.21 -13.41
C VAL A 153 -13.55 10.98 -14.31
N ILE A 154 -13.56 9.89 -15.09
CA ILE A 154 -12.49 9.56 -16.03
C ILE A 154 -12.57 10.43 -17.29
N LYS A 155 -13.76 10.71 -17.81
CA LYS A 155 -13.96 11.55 -19.00
C LYS A 155 -13.37 12.95 -18.79
N ASP A 156 -13.64 13.56 -17.63
CA ASP A 156 -13.10 14.88 -17.28
C ASP A 156 -11.57 14.86 -17.20
N PHE A 157 -11.00 13.74 -16.72
CA PHE A 157 -9.56 13.54 -16.65
C PHE A 157 -8.91 13.35 -18.03
N LEU A 158 -9.52 12.56 -18.91
CA LEU A 158 -9.03 12.30 -20.28
C LEU A 158 -9.22 13.48 -21.23
N GLY A 159 -10.09 14.44 -20.91
CA GLY A 159 -10.32 15.64 -21.72
C GLY A 159 -9.17 16.67 -21.70
N SER A 160 -8.13 16.44 -20.90
CA SER A 160 -6.96 17.32 -20.77
C SER A 160 -5.94 17.08 -21.91
N THR A 161 -5.41 18.15 -22.49
CA THR A 161 -4.32 18.11 -23.49
C THR A 161 -2.93 17.83 -22.88
N ALA A 162 -2.83 17.70 -21.56
CA ALA A 162 -1.58 17.35 -20.88
C ALA A 162 -1.31 15.84 -20.96
N LYS A 163 -0.03 15.45 -20.96
CA LYS A 163 0.37 14.05 -20.85
C LYS A 163 -0.02 13.51 -19.46
N THR A 164 -0.86 12.50 -19.41
CA THR A 164 -1.43 11.96 -18.16
C THR A 164 -1.27 10.44 -18.05
N THR A 165 -1.39 9.93 -16.83
CA THR A 165 -1.45 8.48 -16.57
C THR A 165 -2.81 8.10 -16.00
N LEU A 166 -3.47 7.11 -16.60
CA LEU A 166 -4.72 6.55 -16.10
C LEU A 166 -4.47 5.13 -15.59
N PHE A 167 -4.72 4.89 -14.30
CA PHE A 167 -4.68 3.56 -13.72
C PHE A 167 -6.04 2.88 -13.87
N ARG A 168 -6.04 1.71 -14.49
CA ARG A 168 -7.13 0.73 -14.48
C ARG A 168 -6.77 -0.35 -13.46
N ILE A 169 -7.51 -0.43 -12.36
CA ILE A 169 -7.19 -1.33 -11.26
C ILE A 169 -8.30 -2.37 -11.11
N GLU A 170 -7.95 -3.66 -11.22
CA GLU A 170 -8.81 -4.76 -10.79
C GLU A 170 -8.67 -4.91 -9.27
N ALA A 171 -9.60 -4.29 -8.53
CA ALA A 171 -9.60 -4.30 -7.07
C ALA A 171 -10.38 -5.48 -6.52
N VAL A 172 -9.88 -6.05 -5.43
CA VAL A 172 -10.51 -7.14 -4.66
C VAL A 172 -10.89 -6.71 -3.23
N ASN A 173 -10.21 -5.72 -2.65
CA ASN A 173 -10.50 -5.17 -1.31
C ASN A 173 -10.98 -3.70 -1.35
N GLY A 174 -11.48 -3.22 -2.49
CA GLY A 174 -12.02 -1.87 -2.58
C GLY A 174 -13.18 -1.65 -1.61
N LYS A 175 -13.15 -0.57 -0.83
CA LYS A 175 -14.21 -0.23 0.12
C LYS A 175 -15.15 0.80 -0.48
N ASN A 176 -16.43 0.48 -0.56
CA ASN A 176 -17.46 1.41 -1.02
C ASN A 176 -17.80 2.41 0.09
N VAL A 177 -17.58 3.70 -0.17
CA VAL A 177 -17.81 4.79 0.80
C VAL A 177 -19.06 5.63 0.51
N SER A 178 -19.92 5.20 -0.43
CA SER A 178 -21.22 5.85 -0.67
C SER A 178 -22.03 5.97 0.63
N GLY A 179 -22.60 7.15 0.88
CA GLY A 179 -23.27 7.52 2.11
C GLY A 179 -22.35 8.07 3.21
N TYR A 180 -21.04 7.86 3.11
CA TYR A 180 -20.04 8.27 4.11
C TYR A 180 -19.04 9.30 3.57
N THR A 181 -19.09 9.58 2.27
CA THR A 181 -18.17 10.50 1.58
C THR A 181 -18.76 11.91 1.51
N ALA A 182 -17.90 12.92 1.43
CA ALA A 182 -18.29 14.29 1.16
C ALA A 182 -18.75 14.50 -0.31
N TYR A 183 -18.56 13.50 -1.18
CA TYR A 183 -18.83 13.58 -2.62
C TYR A 183 -19.58 12.36 -3.18
N GLU A 184 -20.87 12.24 -2.87
CA GLU A 184 -21.70 11.07 -3.22
C GLU A 184 -21.73 10.70 -4.71
N ASN A 185 -21.71 11.69 -5.60
CA ASN A 185 -21.87 11.46 -7.04
C ASN A 185 -20.60 10.95 -7.74
N GLN A 186 -19.49 10.77 -7.01
CA GLN A 186 -18.21 10.37 -7.60
C GLN A 186 -18.04 8.84 -7.70
N GLY A 187 -18.95 8.05 -7.11
CA GLY A 187 -18.86 6.59 -7.11
C GLY A 187 -17.52 6.10 -6.53
N GLU A 188 -17.11 6.74 -5.44
CA GLU A 188 -15.79 6.62 -4.85
C GLU A 188 -15.58 5.27 -4.16
N ILE A 189 -14.45 4.64 -4.44
CA ILE A 189 -13.98 3.40 -3.83
C ILE A 189 -12.60 3.66 -3.22
N ILE A 190 -12.39 3.29 -1.97
CA ILE A 190 -11.10 3.44 -1.29
C ILE A 190 -10.34 2.12 -1.27
N LEU A 191 -9.07 2.13 -1.69
CA LEU A 191 -8.10 1.08 -1.32
C LEU A 191 -7.31 1.54 -0.09
N GLY A 192 -7.05 0.60 0.81
CA GLY A 192 -6.32 0.84 2.05
C GLY A 192 -4.87 1.29 1.85
N ILE A 193 -4.20 1.56 2.97
CA ILE A 193 -2.76 1.83 2.96
C ILE A 193 -1.99 0.54 2.69
N GLY A 194 -0.88 0.65 1.95
CA GLY A 194 0.00 -0.49 1.66
C GLY A 194 -0.59 -1.50 0.68
N THR A 195 -1.59 -1.14 -0.12
CA THR A 195 -2.17 -2.04 -1.13
C THR A 195 -1.10 -2.47 -2.13
N GLN A 196 -0.93 -3.79 -2.31
CA GLN A 196 -0.01 -4.36 -3.29
C GLN A 196 -0.72 -4.59 -4.62
N LEU A 197 -0.08 -4.16 -5.70
CA LEU A 197 -0.65 -4.16 -7.04
C LEU A 197 0.38 -4.73 -8.01
N ARG A 198 -0.04 -5.69 -8.83
CA ARG A 198 0.77 -6.24 -9.92
C ARG A 198 0.42 -5.55 -11.24
N VAL A 199 1.44 -5.15 -11.99
CA VAL A 199 1.27 -4.63 -13.36
C VAL A 199 0.93 -5.79 -14.30
N LYS A 200 -0.31 -5.86 -14.77
CA LYS A 200 -0.82 -6.98 -15.59
C LYS A 200 -0.33 -6.94 -17.04
N SER A 201 -0.20 -5.74 -17.59
CA SER A 201 0.20 -5.52 -18.98
C SER A 201 1.10 -4.30 -19.10
N ASN A 202 1.87 -4.26 -20.18
CA ASN A 202 2.57 -3.04 -20.58
C ASN A 202 1.56 -1.88 -20.69
N ALA A 203 2.06 -0.67 -20.47
CA ALA A 203 1.29 0.55 -20.66
C ALA A 203 0.67 0.59 -22.07
N LEU A 204 -0.60 0.98 -22.17
CA LEU A 204 -1.20 1.29 -23.46
C LEU A 204 -0.89 2.75 -23.81
N ASP A 205 -0.19 2.96 -24.91
CA ASP A 205 0.15 4.29 -25.42
C ASP A 205 -1.06 4.91 -26.14
N ASN A 206 -1.47 6.08 -25.70
CA ASN A 206 -2.37 6.95 -26.47
C ASN A 206 -1.51 7.78 -27.45
N PRO A 207 -1.90 7.94 -28.73
CA PRO A 207 -1.24 8.84 -29.69
C PRO A 207 -0.95 10.27 -29.19
N GLN A 208 -1.65 10.74 -28.15
CA GLN A 208 -1.44 12.04 -27.51
C GLN A 208 -0.38 12.03 -26.39
N GLY A 209 0.29 10.91 -26.13
CA GLY A 209 1.34 10.77 -25.11
C GLY A 209 0.83 10.56 -23.68
N SER A 210 -0.38 10.02 -23.53
CA SER A 210 -0.91 9.56 -22.23
C SER A 210 -0.85 8.04 -22.14
N HIS A 211 -0.69 7.48 -20.95
CA HIS A 211 -0.59 6.04 -20.74
C HIS A 211 -1.74 5.49 -19.90
N ILE A 212 -2.22 4.30 -20.26
CA ILE A 212 -3.10 3.51 -19.39
C ILE A 212 -2.30 2.36 -18.77
N ILE A 213 -2.26 2.30 -17.44
CA ILE A 213 -1.59 1.25 -16.68
C ILE A 213 -2.62 0.30 -16.11
N HIS A 214 -2.50 -0.98 -16.41
CA HIS A 214 -3.39 -2.03 -15.89
C HIS A 214 -2.75 -2.69 -14.67
N LEU A 215 -3.37 -2.45 -13.51
CA LEU A 215 -3.01 -3.04 -12.24
C LEU A 215 -4.03 -4.09 -11.78
N VAL A 216 -3.56 -5.11 -11.07
CA VAL A 216 -4.38 -6.09 -10.36
C VAL A 216 -3.98 -6.08 -8.90
N GLU A 217 -4.93 -5.88 -8.00
CA GLU A 217 -4.68 -5.99 -6.57
C GLU A 217 -4.34 -7.43 -6.21
N ILE A 218 -3.26 -7.61 -5.44
CA ILE A 218 -2.85 -8.92 -4.93
C ILE A 218 -3.72 -9.24 -3.71
N ASP A 219 -4.46 -10.34 -3.77
CA ASP A 219 -5.20 -10.88 -2.63
C ASP A 219 -4.26 -11.85 -1.87
N ASP A 220 -4.05 -11.61 -0.58
CA ASP A 220 -3.28 -12.52 0.28
C ASP A 220 -3.94 -13.91 0.43
N ASN A 221 -5.19 -14.07 -0.02
CA ASN A 221 -5.95 -15.32 0.03
C ASN A 221 -5.95 -16.12 -1.29
N ASP A 222 -5.43 -15.57 -2.38
CA ASP A 222 -5.34 -16.28 -3.66
C ASP A 222 -3.98 -17.00 -3.76
N ASP A 223 -3.94 -18.25 -3.27
CA ASP A 223 -2.96 -19.26 -3.69
C ASP A 223 -3.20 -19.61 -5.19
N GLU A 224 -2.99 -18.67 -6.13
CA GLU A 224 -2.89 -19.06 -7.53
C GLU A 224 -1.48 -19.62 -7.79
N PRO A 225 -1.35 -20.91 -8.18
CA PRO A 225 -0.06 -21.48 -8.53
C PRO A 225 0.48 -20.77 -9.77
N LEU A 226 1.72 -20.29 -9.67
CA LEU A 226 2.52 -19.76 -10.78
C LEU A 226 2.36 -20.66 -12.01
N GLY A 227 1.51 -20.21 -12.93
CA GLY A 227 1.23 -20.87 -14.19
C GLY A 227 2.52 -21.08 -14.98
N SER A 228 2.80 -22.35 -15.22
CA SER A 228 3.85 -22.84 -16.08
C SER A 228 3.79 -22.24 -17.49
N SER A 229 4.79 -21.45 -17.85
CA SER A 229 5.37 -21.51 -19.20
C SER A 229 6.79 -20.99 -19.18
N MET A 230 7.75 -21.92 -19.19
CA MET A 230 9.12 -21.63 -19.54
C MET A 230 9.16 -21.02 -20.94
N ASN A 231 9.87 -19.91 -21.10
CA ASN A 231 10.78 -19.80 -22.23
C ASN A 231 12.02 -19.00 -21.81
N LYS A 232 13.11 -19.75 -21.66
CA LYS A 232 14.46 -19.25 -21.48
C LYS A 232 14.85 -18.48 -22.74
N ASN A 233 15.17 -17.20 -22.60
CA ASN A 233 16.14 -16.48 -23.43
C ASN A 233 16.57 -15.20 -22.67
N TYR A 234 17.46 -15.39 -21.69
CA TYR A 234 18.21 -14.27 -21.11
C TYR A 234 19.21 -13.77 -22.17
N VAL A 235 18.88 -12.69 -22.85
CA VAL A 235 19.86 -11.84 -23.54
C VAL A 235 20.26 -10.75 -22.56
N THR A 236 21.50 -10.77 -22.11
CA THR A 236 22.07 -9.74 -21.23
C THR A 236 22.23 -8.41 -21.96
N PRO A 237 21.66 -7.29 -21.46
CA PRO A 237 22.10 -5.97 -21.88
C PRO A 237 23.40 -5.61 -21.12
N LYS A 238 24.41 -5.19 -21.88
CA LYS A 238 25.69 -4.67 -21.41
C LYS A 238 25.46 -3.35 -20.64
N PRO A 239 26.10 -3.10 -19.48
CA PRO A 239 25.95 -1.84 -18.78
C PRO A 239 26.87 -0.76 -19.38
N SER A 240 26.35 0.46 -19.54
CA SER A 240 27.14 1.68 -19.72
C SER A 240 26.98 2.57 -18.49
N ASN A 241 28.12 2.93 -17.90
CA ASN A 241 28.33 3.62 -16.62
C ASN A 241 27.60 4.97 -16.47
N SER A 242 27.14 5.27 -15.25
CA SER A 242 27.74 6.32 -14.40
C SER A 242 27.07 6.33 -13.01
N ASP A 243 27.88 6.07 -11.98
CA ASP A 243 27.78 6.52 -10.58
C ASP A 243 26.38 6.73 -9.99
N ALA A 244 25.78 5.63 -9.52
CA ALA A 244 24.69 5.67 -8.55
C ALA A 244 25.10 4.82 -7.34
N PHE A 245 25.01 5.40 -6.14
CA PHE A 245 25.08 4.69 -4.88
C PHE A 245 24.04 3.55 -4.93
N THR A 246 24.52 2.33 -5.13
CA THR A 246 23.69 1.14 -5.20
C THR A 246 23.37 0.73 -3.77
N ALA A 247 22.19 1.08 -3.28
CA ALA A 247 21.59 0.26 -2.24
C ALA A 247 21.49 -1.15 -2.83
N PRO A 248 22.11 -2.17 -2.20
CA PRO A 248 22.15 -3.50 -2.78
C PRO A 248 20.72 -3.99 -2.98
N LEU A 249 20.44 -4.49 -4.20
CA LEU A 249 19.18 -5.17 -4.50
C LEU A 249 18.89 -6.20 -3.40
N PRO A 250 17.62 -6.38 -2.98
CA PRO A 250 17.28 -7.41 -2.03
C PRO A 250 17.78 -8.76 -2.57
N PHE A 251 18.66 -9.40 -1.82
CA PHE A 251 19.27 -10.67 -2.19
C PHE A 251 18.78 -11.74 -1.23
N THR A 252 18.57 -12.95 -1.75
CA THR A 252 18.16 -14.09 -0.95
C THR A 252 19.36 -14.64 -0.19
N VAL A 253 19.29 -14.65 1.15
CA VAL A 253 20.34 -15.21 2.03
C VAL A 253 20.13 -16.69 2.36
N ALA A 254 18.90 -17.17 2.27
CA ALA A 254 18.50 -18.55 2.43
C ALA A 254 17.16 -18.80 1.71
N GLY A 255 16.94 -20.03 1.21
CA GLY A 255 15.70 -20.41 0.50
C GLY A 255 15.79 -20.45 -1.03
N GLY A 256 16.90 -19.98 -1.64
CA GLY A 256 17.16 -20.07 -3.09
C GLY A 256 18.10 -21.21 -3.52
N ASN A 257 18.79 -21.86 -2.59
CA ASN A 257 19.89 -22.79 -2.86
C ASN A 257 19.52 -24.29 -2.71
N LYS A 258 18.25 -24.64 -2.92
CA LYS A 258 17.68 -25.98 -2.61
C LYS A 258 17.75 -26.33 -1.12
N SER A 259 17.04 -27.40 -0.75
CA SER A 259 17.10 -27.96 0.60
C SER A 259 18.49 -28.50 0.90
N GLY A 260 19.03 -28.22 2.08
CA GLY A 260 20.36 -28.67 2.51
C GLY A 260 20.75 -28.14 3.89
N ASN A 261 21.99 -28.40 4.30
CA ASN A 261 22.45 -28.20 5.69
C ASN A 261 23.45 -27.03 5.82
N GLU A 262 23.78 -26.35 4.72
CA GLU A 262 24.64 -25.16 4.74
C GLU A 262 23.94 -23.96 5.40
N LEU A 263 24.69 -22.94 5.81
CA LEU A 263 24.15 -21.74 6.51
C LEU A 263 23.36 -20.78 5.60
N ASN A 264 23.31 -21.07 4.30
CA ASN A 264 22.49 -20.38 3.29
C ASN A 264 21.43 -21.33 2.68
N GLN A 265 21.20 -22.49 3.31
CA GLN A 265 20.20 -23.48 2.95
C GLN A 265 19.32 -23.78 4.17
N LEU A 266 18.08 -24.21 3.90
CA LEU A 266 17.12 -24.63 4.91
C LEU A 266 16.53 -25.97 4.48
N SER A 267 16.25 -26.84 5.44
CA SER A 267 15.63 -28.15 5.26
C SER A 267 14.37 -28.24 6.11
N ARG A 268 13.20 -28.23 5.46
CA ARG A 268 11.88 -28.26 6.12
C ARG A 268 11.76 -27.26 7.29
N PRO A 269 12.00 -25.95 7.05
CA PRO A 269 11.80 -24.97 8.11
C PRO A 269 10.31 -24.88 8.48
N TRP A 270 10.01 -24.73 9.77
CA TRP A 270 8.63 -24.78 10.28
C TRP A 270 8.23 -23.57 11.11
N GLY A 271 9.19 -22.75 11.53
CA GLY A 271 8.94 -21.57 12.35
C GLY A 271 9.86 -20.42 11.99
N LEU A 272 9.33 -19.21 12.10
CA LEU A 272 10.04 -17.95 11.89
C LEU A 272 9.72 -17.03 13.07
N TYR A 273 10.75 -16.44 13.67
CA TYR A 273 10.59 -15.40 14.69
C TYR A 273 11.42 -14.18 14.31
N VAL A 274 10.81 -13.00 14.37
CA VAL A 274 11.45 -11.73 14.01
C VAL A 274 11.60 -10.88 15.27
N ALA A 275 12.83 -10.44 15.54
CA ALA A 275 13.19 -9.43 16.52
C ALA A 275 13.66 -8.15 15.80
N ASP A 276 13.89 -7.05 16.52
CA ASP A 276 14.15 -5.73 15.93
C ASP A 276 15.27 -5.72 14.87
N ASP A 277 16.41 -6.37 15.12
CA ASP A 277 17.55 -6.42 14.21
C ASP A 277 17.86 -7.83 13.69
N ARG A 278 17.00 -8.83 13.95
CA ARG A 278 17.30 -10.26 13.73
C ARG A 278 16.10 -11.10 13.32
N ILE A 279 16.38 -12.16 12.59
CA ILE A 279 15.44 -13.21 12.23
C ILE A 279 15.96 -14.55 12.72
N TYR A 280 15.11 -15.35 13.33
CA TYR A 280 15.37 -16.73 13.71
C TYR A 280 14.50 -17.67 12.89
N VAL A 281 15.11 -18.69 12.29
CA VAL A 281 14.41 -19.74 11.55
C VAL A 281 14.59 -21.05 12.28
N ALA A 282 13.48 -21.73 12.56
CA ALA A 282 13.48 -23.12 13.01
C ALA A 282 13.65 -24.03 11.80
N ASP A 283 14.89 -24.44 11.55
CA ASP A 283 15.32 -25.29 10.43
C ASP A 283 15.17 -26.78 10.83
N CYS A 284 13.92 -27.21 10.94
CA CYS A 284 13.55 -28.44 11.65
C CYS A 284 14.10 -29.73 11.01
N GLY A 285 14.24 -29.79 9.69
CA GLY A 285 14.87 -30.91 9.00
C GLY A 285 16.37 -31.04 9.26
N ASN A 286 17.00 -29.97 9.76
CA ASN A 286 18.40 -29.95 10.19
C ASN A 286 18.56 -29.93 11.71
N HIS A 287 17.44 -30.00 12.45
CA HIS A 287 17.40 -29.99 13.91
C HIS A 287 18.15 -28.79 14.53
N ARG A 288 18.05 -27.61 13.93
CA ARG A 288 18.77 -26.40 14.37
C ARG A 288 17.92 -25.13 14.33
N ILE A 289 18.36 -24.12 15.06
CA ILE A 289 17.87 -22.74 14.94
C ILE A 289 18.97 -21.90 14.32
N VAL A 290 18.62 -21.16 13.26
CA VAL A 290 19.55 -20.29 12.54
C VAL A 290 19.12 -18.82 12.66
N GLU A 291 20.05 -17.95 13.05
CA GLU A 291 19.88 -16.50 13.20
C GLU A 291 20.43 -15.76 11.98
N TRP A 292 19.72 -14.75 11.49
CA TRP A 292 20.23 -13.72 10.57
C TRP A 292 20.09 -12.34 11.19
N LYS A 293 21.19 -11.60 11.28
CA LYS A 293 21.17 -10.17 11.61
C LYS A 293 20.81 -9.33 10.38
N CYS A 294 20.26 -8.15 10.59
CA CYS A 294 20.02 -7.18 9.52
C CYS A 294 21.33 -6.94 8.73
N GLY A 295 21.30 -7.16 7.42
CA GLY A 295 22.45 -7.04 6.52
C GLY A 295 23.40 -8.24 6.47
N ALA A 296 23.16 -9.32 7.22
CA ALA A 296 24.02 -10.51 7.18
C ALA A 296 23.81 -11.34 5.89
N MET A 297 24.89 -11.70 5.20
CA MET A 297 24.86 -12.49 3.96
C MET A 297 24.67 -14.00 4.17
N SER A 298 24.76 -14.47 5.40
CA SER A 298 24.72 -15.88 5.79
C SER A 298 24.17 -16.03 7.21
N GLY A 299 23.49 -17.14 7.49
CA GLY A 299 22.94 -17.39 8.83
C GLY A 299 24.02 -17.86 9.80
N GLN A 300 23.71 -17.80 11.09
CA GLN A 300 24.51 -18.38 12.17
C GLN A 300 23.66 -19.39 12.94
N GLN A 301 24.13 -20.63 13.08
CA GLN A 301 23.48 -21.58 13.97
C GLN A 301 23.65 -21.12 15.42
N VAL A 302 22.53 -20.93 16.12
CA VAL A 302 22.50 -20.46 17.51
C VAL A 302 22.01 -21.53 18.50
N ALA A 303 21.37 -22.59 18.01
CA ALA A 303 20.97 -23.74 18.82
C ALA A 303 20.79 -25.01 17.95
N GLY A 304 20.89 -26.19 18.58
CA GLY A 304 20.67 -27.49 17.94
C GLY A 304 21.86 -27.98 17.09
N GLY A 305 21.58 -28.85 16.10
CA GLY A 305 22.54 -29.39 15.13
C GLY A 305 23.11 -30.79 15.46
N ASN A 306 22.68 -31.41 16.56
CA ASN A 306 23.15 -32.72 17.01
C ASN A 306 22.09 -33.83 16.85
N GLY A 307 21.16 -33.66 15.92
CA GLY A 307 20.01 -34.54 15.74
C GLY A 307 18.75 -34.04 16.46
N PRO A 308 17.64 -34.78 16.37
CA PRO A 308 16.37 -34.41 17.00
C PRO A 308 16.54 -34.37 18.52
N GLY A 309 16.08 -33.29 19.15
CA GLY A 309 16.10 -33.06 20.59
C GLY A 309 14.77 -32.51 21.08
#